data_AF-L8GKX0-F1
#
_entry.id   AF-L8GKX0-F1
#
_cell.length_a   1.000
_cell.length_b   1.000
_cell.length_c   1.000
_cell.angle_alpha   90.00
_cell.angle_beta   90.00
_cell.angle_gamma   90.00
#
_symmetry.space_group_name_H-M   'P 1'
#
loop_
_entity.id
_entity.type
_entity.pdbx_description
1 polymer ?
#
loop_
_entity_poly.entity_id
_entity_poly.type
_entity_poly.pdbx_seq_one_letter_code
_entity_poly.pdbx_strand_id
1 'polypeptide(L)'
;MEEERLREEVAQLEREVASLRRKRDADRAGQRAATGSSSAQGDEAGQLATLSAPIKPIGVVRSPFPSRMGTPRQGMLAPATRGWIQLEGRLNPAEALDGIQQFSHVWIVFVFHQNTNASKAMLGDKGLKAKVRPPRLGGARVGLFSTRTPHRPNPIGLTIAKIERLERGVLHISGVDLVDGTPVLDIKPYLPRYDSLPHAAVPDWIDDEGATVREDAGKELHTGSIRSVHWTRESEEAVNRLLAD
;
A
#
# COMPACT_ATOMS: atom_id res chain seq x y z
N MET A 1 21.58 16.32 -46.12
CA MET A 1 21.64 15.01 -45.42
C MET A 1 21.56 15.21 -43.91
N GLU A 2 22.61 15.67 -43.22
CA GLU A 2 22.59 15.78 -41.74
C GLU A 2 21.74 16.95 -41.24
N GLU A 3 21.81 18.11 -41.90
CA GLU A 3 20.98 19.28 -41.56
C GLU A 3 19.48 19.01 -41.77
N GLU A 4 19.14 18.21 -42.78
CA GLU A 4 17.77 17.82 -43.10
C GLU A 4 17.22 16.83 -42.07
N ARG A 5 18.04 15.85 -41.65
CA ARG A 5 17.73 14.93 -40.55
C ARG A 5 17.49 15.67 -39.23
N LEU A 6 18.32 16.65 -38.90
CA LEU A 6 18.17 17.46 -37.68
C LEU A 6 16.89 18.31 -37.73
N ARG A 7 16.53 18.86 -38.90
CA ARG A 7 15.27 19.60 -39.08
C ARG A 7 14.04 18.71 -38.89
N GLU A 8 14.08 17.47 -39.37
CA GLU A 8 13.01 16.49 -39.15
C GLU A 8 12.88 16.09 -37.68
N GLU A 9 14.00 15.88 -36.98
CA GLU A 9 14.04 15.52 -35.57
C GLU A 9 13.50 16.64 -34.67
N VAL A 10 13.88 17.89 -34.94
CA VAL A 10 13.31 19.08 -34.26
C VAL A 10 11.80 19.16 -34.49
N ALA A 11 11.34 18.98 -35.74
CA ALA A 11 9.91 19.00 -36.05
C ALA A 11 9.14 17.88 -35.33
N GLN A 12 9.76 16.71 -35.12
CA GLN A 12 9.16 15.62 -34.35
C GLN A 12 9.05 15.94 -32.85
N LEU A 13 10.13 16.46 -32.26
CA LEU A 13 10.15 16.86 -30.85
C LEU A 13 9.16 17.99 -30.57
N GLU A 14 9.00 18.94 -31.47
CA GLU A 14 8.01 20.02 -31.35
C GLU A 14 6.58 19.49 -31.33
N ARG A 15 6.26 18.50 -32.19
CA ARG A 15 4.95 17.82 -32.18
C ARG A 15 4.71 17.10 -30.86
N GLU A 16 5.73 16.45 -30.32
CA GLU A 16 5.64 15.73 -29.05
C GLU A 16 5.44 16.68 -27.87
N VAL A 17 6.19 17.78 -27.81
CA VAL A 17 6.01 18.84 -26.80
C VAL A 17 4.62 19.46 -26.89
N ALA A 18 4.10 19.70 -28.10
CA ALA A 18 2.76 20.23 -28.30
C ALA A 18 1.66 19.25 -27.82
N SER A 19 1.86 17.95 -28.03
CA SER A 19 0.97 16.90 -27.51
C SER A 19 0.98 16.86 -25.97
N LEU A 20 2.16 16.90 -25.36
CA LEU A 20 2.32 16.91 -23.90
C LEU A 20 1.71 18.16 -23.25
N ARG A 21 1.86 19.33 -23.89
CA ARG A 21 1.22 20.58 -23.43
C ARG A 21 -0.31 20.47 -23.47
N ARG A 22 -0.88 19.97 -24.56
CA ARG A 22 -2.33 19.73 -24.67
C ARG A 22 -2.84 18.77 -23.60
N LYS A 23 -2.12 17.67 -23.35
CA LYS A 23 -2.48 16.71 -22.28
C LYS A 23 -2.44 17.34 -20.89
N ARG A 24 -1.44 18.19 -20.61
CA ARG A 24 -1.32 18.95 -19.35
C ARG A 24 -2.46 19.95 -19.19
N ASP A 25 -2.84 20.64 -20.24
CA ASP A 25 -3.86 21.68 -20.19
C ASP A 25 -5.27 21.07 -20.07
N ALA A 26 -5.53 19.93 -20.73
CA ALA A 26 -6.73 19.11 -20.50
C ALA A 26 -6.81 18.59 -19.05
N ASP A 27 -5.69 18.11 -18.49
CA ASP A 27 -5.62 17.71 -17.08
C ASP A 27 -5.94 18.88 -16.12
N ARG A 28 -5.48 20.11 -16.44
CA ARG A 28 -5.78 21.32 -15.66
C ARG A 28 -7.23 21.78 -15.80
N ALA A 29 -7.80 21.67 -17.00
CA ALA A 29 -9.21 21.99 -17.25
C ALA A 29 -10.14 21.03 -16.48
N GLY A 30 -9.85 19.73 -16.49
CA GLY A 30 -10.58 18.74 -15.70
C GLY A 30 -10.52 19.01 -14.20
N GLN A 31 -9.39 19.50 -13.69
CA GLN A 31 -9.26 19.91 -12.28
C GLN A 31 -10.15 21.12 -11.95
N ARG A 32 -10.22 22.13 -12.83
CA ARG A 32 -11.04 23.33 -12.63
C ARG A 32 -12.54 23.03 -12.70
N ALA A 33 -12.95 22.16 -13.62
CA ALA A 33 -14.35 21.74 -13.74
C ALA A 33 -14.83 20.94 -12.52
N ALA A 34 -13.97 20.07 -11.96
CA ALA A 34 -14.28 19.34 -10.73
C ALA A 34 -14.44 20.25 -9.51
N THR A 35 -13.71 21.37 -9.45
CA THR A 35 -13.83 22.36 -8.36
C THR A 35 -15.00 23.35 -8.52
N GLY A 36 -15.61 23.47 -9.70
CA GLY A 36 -16.61 24.51 -10.02
C GLY A 36 -18.08 24.13 -9.84
N SER A 37 -18.40 22.87 -9.51
CA SER A 37 -19.79 22.36 -9.45
C SER A 37 -20.38 22.25 -8.03
N SER A 38 -19.78 22.91 -7.03
CA SER A 38 -20.05 22.60 -5.61
C SER A 38 -21.20 23.36 -4.93
N SER A 39 -22.12 24.00 -5.65
CA SER A 39 -23.14 24.86 -5.00
C SER A 39 -24.31 24.11 -4.34
N ALA A 40 -24.45 22.80 -4.56
CA ALA A 40 -25.44 21.94 -3.89
C ALA A 40 -24.84 20.96 -2.86
N GLN A 41 -23.51 20.95 -2.69
CA GLN A 41 -22.76 19.97 -1.88
C GLN A 41 -22.49 20.43 -0.43
N GLY A 42 -22.91 21.64 -0.05
CA GLY A 42 -22.56 22.26 1.23
C GLY A 42 -23.09 21.53 2.47
N ASP A 43 -24.32 21.00 2.41
CA ASP A 43 -24.98 20.37 3.56
C ASP A 43 -24.52 18.91 3.81
N GLU A 44 -24.29 18.13 2.75
CA GLU A 44 -23.81 16.74 2.88
C GLU A 44 -22.35 16.66 3.33
N ALA A 45 -21.48 17.57 2.86
CA ALA A 45 -20.08 17.60 3.28
C ALA A 45 -19.92 17.93 4.78
N GLY A 46 -20.79 18.80 5.32
CA GLY A 46 -20.86 19.09 6.75
C GLY A 46 -21.33 17.90 7.58
N GLN A 47 -22.28 17.11 7.07
CA GLN A 47 -22.69 15.85 7.71
C GLN A 47 -21.55 14.82 7.72
N LEU A 48 -20.81 14.65 6.62
CA LEU A 48 -19.68 13.72 6.55
C LEU A 48 -18.56 14.06 7.55
N ALA A 49 -18.26 15.35 7.76
CA ALA A 49 -17.29 15.78 8.77
C ALA A 49 -17.71 15.41 10.20
N THR A 50 -19.03 15.37 10.44
CA THR A 50 -19.63 14.99 11.73
C THR A 50 -19.59 13.47 11.97
N LEU A 51 -19.36 12.66 10.93
CA LEU A 51 -19.23 11.19 11.01
C LEU A 51 -17.79 10.72 11.30
N SER A 52 -16.86 11.63 11.62
CA SER A 52 -15.49 11.29 11.96
C SER A 52 -15.43 10.61 13.34
N ALA A 53 -15.38 9.29 13.36
CA ALA A 53 -15.16 8.50 14.58
C ALA A 53 -13.65 8.20 14.74
N PRO A 54 -13.06 8.40 15.93
CA PRO A 54 -11.68 8.04 16.18
C PRO A 54 -11.52 6.51 16.11
N ILE A 55 -10.77 6.02 15.13
CA ILE A 55 -10.44 4.59 15.02
C ILE A 55 -9.19 4.33 15.86
N LYS A 56 -9.35 3.58 16.95
CA LYS A 56 -8.23 3.16 17.81
C LYS A 56 -7.60 1.88 17.26
N PRO A 57 -6.27 1.80 17.15
CA PRO A 57 -5.61 0.54 16.87
C PRO A 57 -6.01 -0.56 17.87
N ILE A 58 -6.02 -1.80 17.39
CA ILE A 58 -6.25 -3.01 18.20
C ILE A 58 -4.95 -3.73 18.54
N GLY A 59 -3.85 -3.34 17.89
CA GLY A 59 -2.56 -3.97 18.08
C GLY A 59 -1.48 -3.36 17.19
N VAL A 60 -0.31 -3.96 17.23
CA VAL A 60 0.87 -3.53 16.48
C VAL A 60 1.53 -4.73 15.80
N VAL A 61 1.99 -4.51 14.56
CA VAL A 61 2.78 -5.49 13.83
C VAL A 61 4.25 -5.37 14.21
N ARG A 62 4.89 -6.52 14.43
CA ARG A 62 6.34 -6.67 14.47
C ARG A 62 6.84 -7.40 13.24
N SER A 63 7.82 -6.82 12.57
CA SER A 63 8.31 -7.30 11.27
C SER A 63 9.82 -7.06 11.09
N PRO A 64 10.46 -7.71 10.11
CA PRO A 64 11.86 -7.46 9.77
C PRO A 64 12.08 -6.16 8.99
N PHE A 65 11.04 -5.33 8.80
CA PHE A 65 11.10 -4.13 7.96
C PHE A 65 11.12 -2.87 8.83
N PRO A 66 12.28 -2.32 9.22
CA PRO A 66 12.34 -1.14 10.10
C PRO A 66 11.85 0.14 9.42
N SER A 67 11.77 0.15 8.08
CA SER A 67 11.29 1.31 7.32
C SER A 67 10.63 0.86 6.02
N ARG A 68 9.91 1.79 5.38
CA ARG A 68 9.31 1.60 4.04
C ARG A 68 10.30 1.17 2.95
N MET A 69 11.59 1.42 3.12
CA MET A 69 12.61 1.01 2.15
C MET A 69 12.94 -0.47 2.35
N GLY A 70 12.76 -1.27 1.31
CA GLY A 70 12.95 -2.73 1.39
C GLY A 70 11.72 -3.50 1.89
N THR A 71 10.67 -2.83 2.35
CA THR A 71 9.38 -3.49 2.59
C THR A 71 8.79 -3.96 1.25
N PRO A 72 8.31 -5.21 1.14
CA PRO A 72 7.65 -5.71 -0.06
C PRO A 72 6.49 -4.82 -0.49
N ARG A 73 6.23 -4.73 -1.79
CA ARG A 73 5.07 -3.97 -2.29
C ARG A 73 3.75 -4.66 -2.01
N GLN A 74 3.74 -5.99 -1.96
CA GLN A 74 2.60 -6.86 -1.68
C GLN A 74 3.14 -8.11 -0.97
N GLY A 75 2.43 -8.59 0.06
CA GLY A 75 2.82 -9.75 0.87
C GLY A 75 3.08 -11.03 0.05
N MET A 76 2.24 -11.26 -0.95
CA MET A 76 2.34 -12.42 -1.86
C MET A 76 3.63 -12.44 -2.71
N LEU A 77 4.31 -11.30 -2.88
CA LEU A 77 5.62 -11.25 -3.56
C LEU A 77 6.76 -11.74 -2.66
N ALA A 78 6.51 -11.85 -1.35
CA ALA A 78 7.50 -12.27 -0.36
C ALA A 78 6.87 -13.20 0.68
N PRO A 79 6.32 -14.37 0.29
CA PRO A 79 5.58 -15.27 1.19
C PRO A 79 6.44 -15.86 2.32
N ALA A 80 7.77 -15.81 2.16
CA ALA A 80 8.75 -16.23 3.16
C ALA A 80 8.94 -15.20 4.29
N THR A 81 8.45 -13.97 4.16
CA THR A 81 8.59 -12.97 5.23
C THR A 81 7.73 -13.38 6.42
N ARG A 82 8.24 -13.14 7.63
CA ARG A 82 7.62 -13.54 8.89
C ARG A 82 7.47 -12.33 9.78
N GLY A 83 6.42 -12.33 10.59
CA GLY A 83 6.16 -11.31 11.59
C GLY A 83 5.12 -11.80 12.58
N TRP A 84 4.71 -10.92 13.50
CA TRP A 84 3.63 -11.21 14.42
C TRP A 84 2.82 -9.97 14.75
N ILE A 85 1.60 -10.17 15.23
CA ILE A 85 0.73 -9.11 15.69
C ILE A 85 0.57 -9.26 17.20
N GLN A 86 0.92 -8.19 17.91
CA GLN A 86 0.64 -8.05 19.34
C GLN A 86 -0.65 -7.24 19.49
N LEU A 87 -1.72 -7.86 19.97
CA LEU A 87 -2.96 -7.15 20.30
C LEU A 87 -2.85 -6.42 21.64
N GLU A 88 -3.62 -5.35 21.79
CA GLU A 88 -3.74 -4.61 23.05
C GLU A 88 -4.47 -5.45 24.12
N GLY A 89 -3.91 -5.49 25.33
CA GLY A 89 -4.45 -6.32 26.42
C GLY A 89 -5.92 -6.02 26.78
N ARG A 90 -6.37 -4.78 26.60
CA ARG A 90 -7.78 -4.38 26.83
C ARG A 90 -8.81 -5.12 25.97
N LEU A 91 -8.37 -5.80 24.92
CA LEU A 91 -9.23 -6.56 24.01
C LEU A 91 -9.38 -8.03 24.41
N ASN A 92 -8.73 -8.47 25.48
CA ASN A 92 -8.61 -9.88 25.84
C ASN A 92 -8.19 -10.75 24.64
N PRO A 93 -6.93 -10.63 24.16
CA PRO A 93 -6.47 -11.28 22.93
C PRO A 93 -6.70 -12.78 22.88
N ALA A 94 -6.69 -13.48 24.02
CA ALA A 94 -6.93 -14.91 24.09
C ALA A 94 -8.36 -15.26 23.64
N GLU A 95 -9.36 -14.52 24.10
CA GLU A 95 -10.76 -14.71 23.71
C GLU A 95 -11.04 -14.11 22.31
N ALA A 96 -10.52 -12.92 22.02
CA ALA A 96 -10.76 -12.24 20.74
C ALA A 96 -10.18 -12.99 19.53
N LEU A 97 -9.16 -13.82 19.74
CA LEU A 97 -8.53 -14.66 18.71
C LEU A 97 -8.98 -16.13 18.77
N ASP A 98 -9.94 -16.48 19.63
CA ASP A 98 -10.44 -17.85 19.70
C ASP A 98 -10.97 -18.31 18.34
N GLY A 99 -10.63 -19.55 17.96
CA GLY A 99 -10.96 -20.13 16.66
C GLY A 99 -10.19 -19.58 15.46
N ILE A 100 -9.34 -18.54 15.59
CA ILE A 100 -8.65 -17.95 14.43
C ILE A 100 -7.74 -18.95 13.69
N GLN A 101 -7.16 -19.91 14.41
CA GLN A 101 -6.30 -20.96 13.84
C GLN A 101 -7.05 -21.97 12.96
N GLN A 102 -8.38 -21.94 12.93
CA GLN A 102 -9.18 -22.73 11.99
C GLN A 102 -9.09 -22.16 10.56
N PHE A 103 -8.61 -20.93 10.42
CA PHE A 103 -8.37 -20.27 9.13
C PHE A 103 -6.88 -20.33 8.78
N SER A 104 -6.58 -20.49 7.49
CA SER A 104 -5.19 -20.46 7.02
C SER A 104 -4.67 -19.04 6.80
N HIS A 105 -5.57 -18.08 6.52
CA HIS A 105 -5.22 -16.71 6.17
C HIS A 105 -6.19 -15.73 6.81
N VAL A 106 -5.70 -14.51 7.01
CA VAL A 106 -6.46 -13.36 7.51
C VAL A 106 -6.22 -12.13 6.65
N TRP A 107 -7.25 -11.31 6.54
CA TRP A 107 -7.13 -9.91 6.21
C TRP A 107 -6.64 -9.13 7.42
N ILE A 108 -5.64 -8.29 7.21
CA ILE A 108 -5.15 -7.31 8.19
C ILE A 108 -5.44 -5.92 7.63
N VAL A 109 -6.25 -5.15 8.37
CA VAL A 109 -6.50 -3.74 8.09
C VAL A 109 -5.58 -2.92 8.97
N PHE A 110 -4.81 -2.00 8.39
CA PHE A 110 -3.74 -1.31 9.11
C PHE A 110 -3.60 0.16 8.68
N VAL A 111 -2.81 0.93 9.42
CA VAL A 111 -2.50 2.33 9.07
C VAL A 111 -1.08 2.45 8.52
N PHE A 112 -0.90 3.13 7.39
CA PHE A 112 0.42 3.54 6.89
C PHE A 112 1.02 4.64 7.78
N HIS A 113 1.45 4.29 8.99
CA HIS A 113 1.92 5.24 10.01
C HIS A 113 3.19 6.01 9.62
N GLN A 114 4.04 5.46 8.74
CA GLN A 114 5.20 6.18 8.16
C GLN A 114 4.85 6.99 6.90
N ASN A 115 3.56 7.13 6.55
CA ASN A 115 3.15 7.97 5.43
C ASN A 115 3.33 9.46 5.79
N THR A 116 4.35 10.07 5.21
CA THR A 116 4.69 11.49 5.41
C THR A 116 3.60 12.48 4.96
N ASN A 117 2.60 12.02 4.20
CA ASN A 117 1.45 12.82 3.79
C ASN A 117 0.20 12.57 4.66
N ALA A 118 0.26 11.71 5.67
CA ALA A 118 -0.89 11.37 6.52
C ALA A 118 -1.47 12.59 7.24
N SER A 119 -0.62 13.48 7.77
CA SER A 119 -1.06 14.74 8.39
C SER A 119 -1.76 15.67 7.39
N LYS A 120 -1.26 15.76 6.16
CA LYS A 120 -1.85 16.57 5.08
C LYS A 120 -3.19 16.01 4.59
N ALA A 121 -3.39 14.70 4.70
CA ALA A 121 -4.62 14.01 4.33
C ALA A 121 -5.70 14.12 5.42
N MET A 122 -5.30 14.07 6.69
CA MET A 122 -6.19 14.14 7.86
C MET A 122 -6.68 15.56 8.19
N LEU A 123 -5.91 16.60 7.83
CA LEU A 123 -6.24 18.01 8.14
C LEU A 123 -7.08 18.71 7.06
N GLY A 124 -7.65 17.98 6.10
CA GLY A 124 -8.53 18.55 5.07
C GLY A 124 -7.85 19.54 4.11
N ASP A 125 -6.52 19.61 4.13
CA ASP A 125 -5.77 20.66 3.45
C ASP A 125 -5.56 20.33 1.95
N LYS A 126 -5.32 21.36 1.13
CA LYS A 126 -5.14 21.34 -0.34
C LYS A 126 -3.98 20.46 -0.84
N GLY A 127 -3.37 19.64 0.01
CA GLY A 127 -2.16 18.86 -0.23
C GLY A 127 -2.37 17.47 -0.81
N LEU A 128 -3.56 16.86 -0.68
CA LEU A 128 -3.80 15.53 -1.23
C LEU A 128 -4.05 15.59 -2.74
N LYS A 129 -3.22 14.90 -3.51
CA LYS A 129 -3.33 14.86 -4.97
C LYS A 129 -4.39 13.85 -5.41
N ALA A 130 -5.41 14.31 -6.14
CA ALA A 130 -6.43 13.44 -6.73
C ALA A 130 -5.88 12.44 -7.78
N LYS A 131 -4.71 12.74 -8.38
CA LYS A 131 -3.99 11.85 -9.29
C LYS A 131 -2.60 11.51 -8.76
N VAL A 132 -2.17 10.27 -8.95
CA VAL A 132 -0.85 9.75 -8.57
C VAL A 132 -0.13 9.15 -9.77
N ARG A 133 1.18 8.89 -9.64
CA ARG A 133 2.02 8.24 -10.67
C ARG A 133 2.44 6.85 -10.19
N PRO A 134 1.70 5.78 -10.53
CA PRO A 134 2.11 4.43 -10.20
C PRO A 134 3.46 4.09 -10.86
N PRO A 135 4.34 3.31 -10.19
CA PRO A 135 5.63 2.93 -10.77
C PRO A 135 5.53 2.21 -12.13
N ARG A 136 4.49 1.39 -12.32
CA ARG A 136 4.27 0.60 -13.54
C ARG A 136 3.64 1.37 -14.70
N LEU A 137 3.19 2.61 -14.48
CA LEU A 137 2.45 3.37 -15.49
C LEU A 137 3.35 4.28 -16.34
N GLY A 138 4.65 3.99 -16.46
CA GLY A 138 5.57 4.76 -17.32
C GLY A 138 5.57 6.27 -17.06
N GLY A 139 5.33 6.69 -15.82
CA GLY A 139 5.24 8.10 -15.44
C GLY A 139 3.90 8.78 -15.73
N ALA A 140 2.92 8.14 -16.37
CA ALA A 140 1.58 8.71 -16.51
C ALA A 140 0.82 8.73 -15.17
N ARG A 141 -0.30 9.48 -15.14
CA ARG A 141 -1.08 9.75 -13.93
C ARG A 141 -2.46 9.09 -13.99
N VAL A 142 -2.87 8.45 -12.91
CA VAL A 142 -4.21 7.89 -12.72
C VAL A 142 -4.83 8.40 -11.43
N GLY A 143 -6.15 8.25 -11.32
CA GLY A 143 -6.90 8.60 -10.11
C GLY A 143 -6.34 7.86 -8.89
N LEU A 144 -6.32 8.55 -7.76
CA LEU A 144 -5.83 8.03 -6.48
C LEU A 144 -6.46 6.66 -6.14
N PHE A 145 -7.78 6.56 -6.29
CA PHE A 145 -8.56 5.36 -5.97
C PHE A 145 -8.44 4.23 -6.99
N SER A 146 -7.82 4.48 -8.15
CA SER A 146 -7.44 3.45 -9.12
C SER A 146 -6.11 2.76 -8.75
N THR A 147 -5.60 2.99 -7.54
CA THR A 147 -4.29 2.49 -7.09
C THR A 147 -4.33 2.06 -5.63
N ARG A 148 -3.31 1.30 -5.21
CA ARG A 148 -3.05 0.93 -3.81
C ARG A 148 -1.97 1.79 -3.15
N THR A 149 -1.83 3.05 -3.55
CA THR A 149 -0.84 3.96 -2.94
C THR A 149 -1.12 4.18 -1.45
N PRO A 150 -0.10 4.32 -0.59
CA PRO A 150 -0.30 4.68 0.83
C PRO A 150 -0.81 6.11 1.01
N HIS A 151 -0.59 7.00 0.04
CA HIS A 151 -0.95 8.42 0.11
C HIS A 151 -2.44 8.68 -0.17
N ARG A 152 -3.32 8.32 0.78
CA ARG A 152 -4.80 8.38 0.66
C ARG A 152 -5.41 9.31 1.72
N PRO A 153 -6.69 9.74 1.60
CA PRO A 153 -7.36 10.56 2.62
C PRO A 153 -7.32 9.87 3.99
N ASN A 154 -7.73 8.61 4.00
CA ASN A 154 -7.53 7.68 5.10
C ASN A 154 -6.41 6.72 4.68
N PRO A 155 -5.21 6.81 5.28
CA PRO A 155 -4.05 6.01 4.92
C PRO A 155 -4.18 4.58 5.48
N ILE A 156 -5.30 3.94 5.16
CA ILE A 156 -5.65 2.57 5.54
C ILE A 156 -5.13 1.64 4.44
N GLY A 157 -4.38 0.63 4.86
CA GLY A 157 -3.92 -0.48 4.05
C GLY A 157 -4.70 -1.75 4.35
N LEU A 158 -4.60 -2.69 3.42
CA LEU A 158 -5.19 -4.02 3.51
C LEU A 158 -4.15 -5.01 2.99
N THR A 159 -3.89 -6.07 3.75
CA THR A 159 -2.99 -7.15 3.33
C THR A 159 -3.57 -8.51 3.72
N ILE A 160 -3.23 -9.54 2.95
CA ILE A 160 -3.50 -10.94 3.30
C ILE A 160 -2.23 -11.49 3.92
N ALA A 161 -2.35 -12.08 5.10
CA ALA A 161 -1.26 -12.82 5.72
C ALA A 161 -1.69 -14.24 6.03
N LYS A 162 -0.76 -15.18 5.92
CA LYS A 162 -0.98 -16.57 6.36
C LYS A 162 -0.79 -16.64 7.87
N ILE A 163 -1.67 -17.36 8.55
CA ILE A 163 -1.53 -17.69 9.96
C ILE A 163 -0.53 -18.84 10.10
N GLU A 164 0.49 -18.65 10.90
CA GLU A 164 1.48 -19.70 11.21
C GLU A 164 1.18 -20.36 12.55
N ARG A 165 0.89 -19.56 13.59
CA ARG A 165 0.43 -20.05 14.90
C ARG A 165 -0.15 -18.91 15.76
N LEU A 166 -0.90 -19.27 16.79
CA LEU A 166 -1.31 -18.39 17.88
C LEU A 166 -0.61 -18.86 19.16
N GLU A 167 0.07 -17.94 19.85
CA GLU A 167 0.82 -18.26 21.06
C GLU A 167 0.65 -17.15 22.09
N ARG A 168 0.03 -17.46 23.24
CA ARG A 168 -0.19 -16.51 24.36
C ARG A 168 -0.76 -15.14 23.92
N GLY A 169 -1.75 -15.15 23.03
CA GLY A 169 -2.39 -13.93 22.52
C GLY A 169 -1.60 -13.19 21.42
N VAL A 170 -0.51 -13.77 20.93
CA VAL A 170 0.31 -13.26 19.82
C VAL A 170 0.05 -14.07 18.56
N LEU A 171 -0.38 -13.38 17.50
CA LEU A 171 -0.67 -14.01 16.21
C LEU A 171 0.57 -13.97 15.32
N HIS A 172 1.20 -15.13 15.10
CA HIS A 172 2.33 -15.26 14.18
C HIS A 172 1.84 -15.44 12.75
N ILE A 173 2.45 -14.67 11.84
CA ILE A 173 1.99 -14.57 10.46
C ILE A 173 3.15 -14.60 9.44
N SER A 174 2.82 -14.95 8.20
CA SER A 174 3.72 -14.88 7.06
C SER A 174 3.12 -14.19 5.83
N GLY A 175 4.00 -13.83 4.88
CA GLY A 175 3.62 -12.96 3.76
C GLY A 175 3.45 -11.51 4.20
N VAL A 176 4.23 -11.07 5.19
CA VAL A 176 4.18 -9.72 5.75
C VAL A 176 4.81 -8.72 4.77
N ASP A 177 4.09 -7.64 4.49
CA ASP A 177 4.51 -6.46 3.72
C ASP A 177 4.34 -5.16 4.52
N LEU A 178 4.44 -5.26 5.84
CA LEU A 178 4.18 -4.19 6.78
C LEU A 178 5.47 -3.74 7.46
N VAL A 179 5.63 -2.43 7.65
CA VAL A 179 6.75 -1.87 8.42
C VAL A 179 6.61 -2.25 9.90
N ASP A 180 7.72 -2.50 10.60
CA ASP A 180 7.73 -2.71 12.05
C ASP A 180 7.05 -1.54 12.78
N GLY A 181 6.23 -1.85 13.77
CA GLY A 181 5.45 -0.85 14.49
C GLY A 181 4.16 -0.43 13.78
N THR A 182 3.78 -1.08 12.67
CA THR A 182 2.54 -0.75 11.95
C THR A 182 1.31 -0.99 12.83
N PRO A 183 0.46 0.04 13.08
CA PRO A 183 -0.77 -0.12 13.84
C PRO A 183 -1.80 -0.94 13.06
N VAL A 184 -2.37 -1.95 13.71
CA VAL A 184 -3.45 -2.78 13.19
C VAL A 184 -4.78 -2.19 13.65
N LEU A 185 -5.71 -2.02 12.72
CA LEU A 185 -7.07 -1.56 12.97
C LEU A 185 -8.05 -2.72 13.13
N ASP A 186 -7.85 -3.79 12.36
CA ASP A 186 -8.77 -4.93 12.35
C ASP A 186 -8.10 -6.19 11.77
N ILE A 187 -8.61 -7.36 12.17
CA ILE A 187 -8.21 -8.67 11.66
C ILE A 187 -9.49 -9.44 11.31
N LYS A 188 -9.58 -9.95 10.09
CA LYS A 188 -10.73 -10.74 9.63
C LYS A 188 -10.26 -12.04 8.98
N PRO A 189 -10.97 -13.17 9.16
CA PRO A 189 -10.64 -14.39 8.43
C PRO A 189 -10.77 -14.17 6.93
N TYR A 190 -9.82 -14.70 6.16
CA TYR A 190 -9.94 -14.76 4.70
C TYR A 190 -10.85 -15.94 4.34
N LEU A 191 -11.90 -15.67 3.57
CA LEU A 191 -12.89 -16.67 3.16
C LEU A 191 -12.80 -16.86 1.65
N PRO A 192 -12.13 -17.91 1.13
CA PRO A 192 -11.93 -18.10 -0.31
C PRO A 192 -13.22 -18.02 -1.14
N ARG A 193 -14.34 -18.51 -0.58
CA ARG A 193 -15.66 -18.45 -1.21
C ARG A 193 -16.15 -17.03 -1.52
N TYR A 194 -15.74 -16.04 -0.73
CA TYR A 194 -16.24 -14.66 -0.82
C TYR A 194 -15.15 -13.67 -1.24
N ASP A 195 -13.90 -13.96 -0.90
CA ASP A 195 -12.76 -13.05 -1.10
C ASP A 195 -11.93 -13.40 -2.35
N SER A 196 -12.10 -14.60 -2.90
CA SER A 196 -11.41 -15.02 -4.14
C SER A 196 -12.31 -14.80 -5.35
N LEU A 197 -11.86 -13.93 -6.26
CA LEU A 197 -12.50 -13.66 -7.55
C LEU A 197 -11.50 -13.96 -8.67
N PRO A 198 -11.34 -15.24 -9.10
CA PRO A 198 -10.32 -15.64 -10.07
C PRO A 198 -10.45 -14.97 -11.44
N HIS A 199 -11.64 -14.43 -11.76
CA HIS A 199 -11.94 -13.76 -13.03
C HIS A 199 -12.01 -12.24 -12.90
N ALA A 200 -11.48 -11.68 -11.81
CA ALA A 200 -11.37 -10.23 -11.67
C ALA A 200 -10.44 -9.67 -12.75
N ALA A 201 -10.88 -8.61 -13.45
CA ALA A 201 -10.08 -7.93 -14.46
C ALA A 201 -9.32 -6.74 -13.85
N VAL A 202 -8.13 -6.47 -14.39
CA VAL A 202 -7.38 -5.25 -14.10
C VAL A 202 -6.87 -4.61 -15.40
N PRO A 203 -6.45 -3.33 -15.39
CA PRO A 203 -5.85 -2.71 -16.56
C PRO A 203 -4.50 -3.34 -16.94
N ASP A 204 -4.17 -3.32 -18.23
CA ASP A 204 -2.94 -3.91 -18.80
C ASP A 204 -1.64 -3.49 -18.09
N TRP A 205 -1.55 -2.26 -17.60
CA TRP A 205 -0.36 -1.75 -16.89
C TRP A 205 -0.16 -2.34 -15.48
N ILE A 206 -1.12 -3.12 -14.98
CA ILE A 206 -1.03 -3.88 -13.72
C ILE A 206 -0.59 -5.31 -14.00
N ASP A 207 -1.17 -5.92 -15.03
CA ASP A 207 -1.07 -7.34 -15.44
C ASP A 207 0.09 -7.64 -16.39
N ASP A 208 0.99 -6.68 -16.60
CA ASP A 208 2.22 -6.94 -17.33
C ASP A 208 3.10 -7.90 -16.50
N GLU A 209 2.88 -9.21 -16.70
CA GLU A 209 3.75 -10.30 -16.24
C GLU A 209 5.19 -10.15 -16.78
N GLY A 210 5.39 -9.23 -17.74
CA GLY A 210 6.63 -8.86 -18.39
C GLY A 210 7.40 -7.69 -17.76
N ALA A 211 7.45 -7.56 -16.44
CA ALA A 211 8.64 -6.97 -15.82
C ALA A 211 9.82 -7.96 -15.94
N THR A 212 10.19 -8.32 -17.17
CA THR A 212 11.57 -8.73 -17.47
C THR A 212 12.45 -7.68 -16.83
N VAL A 213 13.34 -8.12 -15.96
CA VAL A 213 14.55 -7.37 -15.62
C VAL A 213 15.09 -6.88 -16.96
N ARG A 214 14.93 -5.59 -17.26
CA ARG A 214 15.77 -4.98 -18.28
C ARG A 214 17.15 -5.13 -17.70
N GLU A 215 17.94 -6.04 -18.26
CA GLU A 215 19.39 -5.93 -18.20
C GLU A 215 19.73 -4.59 -18.86
N ASP A 216 19.62 -3.52 -18.09
CA ASP A 216 20.32 -2.29 -18.41
C ASP A 216 21.79 -2.68 -18.41
N ALA A 217 22.32 -2.81 -19.62
CA ALA A 217 23.71 -3.04 -19.90
C ALA A 217 24.59 -2.18 -18.98
N GLY A 218 25.36 -2.83 -18.12
CA GLY A 218 26.59 -2.27 -17.58
C GLY A 218 26.52 -1.53 -16.24
N LYS A 219 25.56 -1.79 -15.34
CA LYS A 219 25.77 -1.54 -13.90
C LYS A 219 25.19 -2.68 -13.07
N GLU A 220 26.07 -3.49 -12.49
CA GLU A 220 25.73 -4.41 -11.41
C GLU A 220 25.06 -3.62 -10.27
N LEU A 221 23.74 -3.60 -10.26
CA LEU A 221 22.99 -3.36 -9.04
C LEU A 221 23.01 -4.70 -8.31
N HIS A 222 23.80 -4.78 -7.24
CA HIS A 222 23.71 -5.86 -6.28
C HIS A 222 22.24 -6.04 -5.90
N THR A 223 21.59 -7.06 -6.46
CA THR A 223 20.42 -7.68 -5.86
C THR A 223 20.95 -8.30 -4.58
N GLY A 224 21.02 -7.49 -3.52
CA GLY A 224 21.31 -7.96 -2.18
C GLY A 224 20.37 -9.12 -1.95
N SER A 225 20.95 -10.32 -1.90
CA SER A 225 20.27 -11.57 -1.61
C SER A 225 19.19 -11.27 -0.58
N ILE A 226 17.92 -11.34 -0.98
CA ILE A 226 16.84 -11.41 -0.01
C ILE A 226 17.05 -12.78 0.61
N ARG A 227 17.90 -12.82 1.64
CA ARG A 227 18.06 -13.97 2.50
C ARG A 227 16.65 -14.28 2.96
N SER A 228 16.23 -15.52 2.76
CA SER A 228 15.06 -16.07 3.43
C SER A 228 15.15 -15.64 4.90
N VAL A 229 14.24 -14.78 5.33
CA VAL A 229 14.23 -14.29 6.71
C VAL A 229 13.66 -15.42 7.55
N HIS A 230 14.56 -16.31 7.95
CA HIS A 230 14.25 -17.37 8.88
C HIS A 230 13.96 -16.76 10.24
N TRP A 231 13.10 -17.43 10.99
CA TRP A 231 12.79 -17.09 12.36
C TRP A 231 14.09 -17.08 13.17
N THR A 232 14.49 -15.90 13.66
CA THR A 232 15.75 -15.73 14.39
C THR A 232 15.54 -15.96 15.87
N ARG A 233 16.58 -16.45 16.54
CA ARG A 233 16.60 -16.56 18.01
C ARG A 233 16.34 -15.22 18.71
N GLU A 234 16.72 -14.10 18.10
CA GLU A 234 16.37 -12.77 18.61
C GLU A 234 14.86 -12.48 18.55
N SER A 235 14.17 -12.99 17.52
CA SER A 235 12.71 -12.89 17.40
C SER A 235 12.01 -13.75 18.45
N GLU A 236 12.54 -14.94 18.74
CA GLU A 236 12.12 -15.76 19.89
C GLU A 236 12.32 -15.06 21.21
N GLU A 237 13.51 -14.52 21.46
CA GLU A 237 13.85 -13.87 22.72
C GLU A 237 13.08 -12.56 22.91
N ALA A 238 12.74 -11.84 21.84
CA ALA A 238 11.85 -10.69 21.88
C ALA A 238 10.42 -11.09 22.24
N VAL A 239 9.89 -12.17 21.64
CA VAL A 239 8.58 -12.72 21.97
C VAL A 239 8.58 -13.24 23.41
N ASN A 240 9.54 -14.06 23.80
CA ASN A 240 9.63 -14.61 25.15
C ASN A 240 9.76 -13.54 26.24
N ARG A 241 10.45 -12.42 25.98
CA ARG A 241 10.48 -11.27 26.88
C ARG A 241 9.11 -10.61 27.02
N LEU A 242 8.40 -10.40 25.90
CA LEU A 242 7.03 -9.87 25.90
C LEU A 242 6.02 -10.83 26.56
N LEU A 243 6.30 -12.13 26.57
CA LEU A 243 5.46 -13.16 27.17
C LEU A 243 5.79 -13.47 28.64
N ALA A 244 6.81 -12.81 29.21
CA ALA A 244 7.27 -13.01 30.59
C ALA A 244 6.77 -11.91 31.55
N ASP A 245 6.24 -10.80 31.02
CA ASP A 245 5.56 -9.72 31.74
C ASP A 245 4.04 -9.92 31.69
#